data_AF-A0A518D6M0-F1
#
_entry.id   AF-A0A518D6M0-F1
#
_cell.length_a   1.000
_cell.length_b   1.000
_cell.length_c   1.000
_cell.angle_alpha   90.00
_cell.angle_beta   90.00
_cell.angle_gamma   90.00
#
_symmetry.space_group_name_H-M   'P 1'
#
loop_
_entity.id
_entity.type
_entity.pdbx_description
1 polymer ?
#
loop_
_entity_poly.entity_id
_entity_poly.type
_entity_poly.pdbx_seq_one_letter_code
_entity_poly.pdbx_strand_id
1 'polypeptide(L)'
;MLVFFKDADSVYDPEAIHVEWSSIELESPMTADECPKPSFVVPQLSGHIYRTNEYPESWDVFEQEGHYQCYLFPTTQASKIGRETFFTQHDARGAGEELICTLNSVHPSKSKWPFIDLEELPDDWDKPDDHYGWGKYRMMFADVGCLYFVIDEDGNVSWSMDSY
;
A
#
# COMPACT_ATOMS: atom_id res chain seq x y z
N MET A 1 5.14 -9.01 -9.54
CA MET A 1 4.22 -9.19 -8.40
C MET A 1 2.84 -8.71 -8.79
N LEU A 2 1.82 -9.54 -8.56
CA LEU A 2 0.41 -9.18 -8.55
C LEU A 2 -0.11 -9.43 -7.13
N VAL A 3 -1.07 -8.62 -6.66
CA VAL A 3 -1.70 -8.77 -5.35
C VAL A 3 -3.21 -8.71 -5.54
N PHE A 4 -3.90 -9.75 -5.12
CA PHE A 4 -5.34 -9.91 -5.29
C PHE A 4 -6.01 -9.96 -3.91
N PHE A 5 -6.92 -9.04 -3.67
CA PHE A 5 -7.79 -9.03 -2.50
C PHE A 5 -9.15 -9.64 -2.88
N LYS A 6 -9.71 -10.50 -2.04
CA LYS A 6 -11.06 -11.07 -2.23
C LYS A 6 -12.16 -10.01 -2.05
N ASP A 7 -11.95 -9.10 -1.10
CA ASP A 7 -12.84 -8.02 -0.66
C ASP A 7 -12.03 -6.96 0.14
N ALA A 8 -12.67 -5.85 0.54
CA ALA A 8 -12.02 -4.79 1.33
C ALA A 8 -11.58 -5.26 2.74
N ASP A 9 -12.27 -6.25 3.32
CA ASP A 9 -11.99 -6.80 4.65
C ASP A 9 -10.88 -7.87 4.64
N SER A 10 -10.38 -8.25 3.46
CA SER A 10 -9.33 -9.28 3.29
C SER A 10 -8.03 -8.95 4.01
N VAL A 11 -7.83 -7.70 4.39
CA VAL A 11 -6.69 -7.20 5.20
C VAL A 11 -6.65 -7.81 6.61
N TYR A 12 -7.76 -8.38 7.08
CA TYR A 12 -7.87 -9.09 8.37
C TYR A 12 -7.86 -10.62 8.23
N ASP A 13 -7.76 -11.16 7.02
CA ASP A 13 -7.84 -12.59 6.71
C ASP A 13 -6.65 -13.00 5.81
N PRO A 14 -5.60 -13.62 6.38
CA PRO A 14 -4.42 -14.01 5.61
C PRO A 14 -4.68 -14.97 4.44
N GLU A 15 -5.80 -15.70 4.42
CA GLU A 15 -6.17 -16.57 3.28
C GLU A 15 -6.93 -15.81 2.17
N ALA A 16 -7.32 -14.55 2.41
CA ALA A 16 -8.09 -13.72 1.49
C ALA A 16 -7.24 -12.76 0.63
N ILE A 17 -5.92 -12.71 0.84
CA ILE A 17 -4.97 -11.98 -0.01
C ILE A 17 -4.04 -12.97 -0.69
N HIS A 18 -4.13 -13.04 -2.02
CA HIS A 18 -3.24 -13.84 -2.85
C HIS A 18 -2.14 -12.96 -3.47
N VAL A 19 -0.88 -13.38 -3.33
CA VAL A 19 0.28 -12.73 -3.94
C VAL A 19 0.88 -13.67 -4.98
N GLU A 20 1.08 -13.16 -6.20
CA GLU A 20 1.74 -13.89 -7.28
C GLU A 20 3.05 -13.20 -7.69
N TRP A 21 4.17 -13.92 -7.62
CA TRP A 21 5.46 -13.42 -8.10
C TRP A 21 5.78 -13.96 -9.51
N SER A 22 5.09 -13.42 -10.51
CA SER A 22 5.32 -13.72 -11.93
C SER A 22 6.63 -13.13 -12.45
N SER A 23 7.31 -13.85 -13.36
CA SER A 23 8.45 -13.34 -14.12
C SER A 23 8.05 -12.20 -15.05
N ILE A 24 9.00 -11.34 -15.43
CA ILE A 24 8.81 -10.33 -16.50
C ILE A 24 8.68 -10.98 -17.89
N GLU A 25 9.09 -12.24 -18.03
CA GLU A 25 9.11 -13.02 -19.28
C GLU A 25 7.80 -13.80 -19.53
N LEU A 26 6.65 -13.29 -19.07
CA LEU A 26 5.34 -13.88 -19.38
C LEU A 26 5.08 -13.86 -20.89
N GLU A 27 5.15 -15.01 -21.56
CA GLU A 27 4.91 -15.15 -23.00
C GLU A 27 3.46 -14.81 -23.42
N SER A 28 2.51 -14.84 -22.49
CA SER A 28 1.09 -14.51 -22.72
C SER A 28 0.43 -14.04 -21.41
N PRO A 29 0.63 -12.78 -21.00
CA PRO A 29 -0.07 -12.19 -19.86
C PRO A 29 -1.56 -12.01 -20.18
N MET A 30 -2.43 -12.18 -19.19
CA MET A 30 -3.87 -11.92 -19.34
C MET A 30 -4.13 -10.44 -19.66
N THR A 31 -5.05 -10.18 -20.58
CA THR A 31 -5.57 -8.84 -20.84
C THR A 31 -6.56 -8.40 -19.77
N ALA A 32 -6.81 -7.10 -19.66
CA ALA A 32 -7.76 -6.54 -18.69
C ALA A 32 -9.22 -7.05 -18.89
N ASP A 33 -9.59 -7.48 -20.10
CA ASP A 33 -10.90 -8.08 -20.39
C ASP A 33 -10.98 -9.58 -20.03
N GLU A 34 -9.83 -10.26 -19.89
CA GLU A 34 -9.74 -11.66 -19.42
C GLU A 34 -9.66 -11.75 -17.89
N CYS A 35 -9.20 -10.68 -17.22
CA CYS A 35 -9.25 -10.57 -15.76
C CYS A 35 -10.71 -10.66 -15.25
N PRO A 36 -10.98 -11.45 -14.19
CA PRO A 36 -12.27 -11.43 -13.52
C PRO A 36 -12.64 -10.00 -13.08
N LYS A 37 -13.92 -9.63 -13.25
CA LYS A 37 -14.41 -8.34 -12.76
C LYS A 37 -14.25 -8.26 -11.24
N PRO A 38 -13.75 -7.14 -10.69
CA PRO A 38 -13.63 -6.97 -9.25
C PRO A 38 -14.94 -7.23 -8.49
N SER A 39 -14.82 -7.91 -7.35
CA SER A 39 -15.90 -8.18 -6.39
C SER A 39 -16.32 -6.94 -5.59
N PHE A 40 -15.47 -5.90 -5.56
CA PHE A 40 -15.65 -4.67 -4.80
C PHE A 40 -15.09 -3.46 -5.60
N VAL A 41 -15.21 -2.25 -5.05
CA VAL A 41 -14.71 -1.02 -5.70
C VAL A 41 -13.18 -0.99 -5.69
N VAL A 42 -12.56 -1.04 -6.87
CA VAL A 42 -11.13 -0.77 -7.06
C VAL A 42 -10.91 0.76 -7.05
N PRO A 43 -10.02 1.31 -6.19
CA PRO A 43 -9.77 2.75 -6.11
C PRO A 43 -9.11 3.36 -7.36
N GLN A 44 -9.34 4.67 -7.55
CA GLN A 44 -8.71 5.58 -8.52
C GLN A 44 -8.08 6.75 -7.73
N LEU A 45 -6.80 7.10 -7.92
CA LEU A 45 -5.99 7.99 -7.05
C LEU A 45 -5.17 8.98 -7.94
N SER A 46 -3.99 9.58 -7.63
CA SER A 46 -3.19 10.54 -8.51
C SER A 46 -1.70 10.21 -8.93
N GLY A 47 -1.32 9.66 -10.10
CA GLY A 47 -0.08 8.82 -10.17
C GLY A 47 1.23 9.35 -10.78
N HIS A 48 2.33 9.36 -10.02
CA HIS A 48 3.69 9.59 -10.55
C HIS A 48 4.75 8.62 -9.98
N ILE A 49 5.63 8.08 -10.84
CA ILE A 49 6.81 7.31 -10.42
C ILE A 49 7.97 8.28 -10.18
N TYR A 50 8.39 8.40 -8.92
CA TYR A 50 9.59 9.16 -8.51
C TYR A 50 10.50 8.31 -7.63
N ARG A 51 11.74 8.77 -7.40
CA ARG A 51 12.69 8.12 -6.48
C ARG A 51 12.77 8.93 -5.20
N THR A 52 12.51 8.29 -4.07
CA THR A 52 12.70 8.83 -2.73
C THR A 52 14.06 8.43 -2.15
N ASN A 53 14.49 9.16 -1.13
CA ASN A 53 15.37 8.61 -0.10
C ASN A 53 14.50 8.25 1.09
N GLU A 54 14.85 7.18 1.80
CA GLU A 54 14.06 6.66 2.93
C GLU A 54 14.82 6.84 4.24
N TYR A 55 14.07 7.11 5.31
CA TYR A 55 14.60 7.41 6.64
C TYR A 55 13.76 6.67 7.69
N PRO A 56 13.91 5.35 7.87
CA PRO A 56 13.09 4.56 8.79
C PRO A 56 13.12 5.09 10.22
N GLU A 57 14.31 5.50 10.68
CA GLU A 57 14.58 6.07 12.01
C GLU A 57 14.12 7.54 12.16
N SER A 58 13.43 8.12 11.17
CA SER A 58 13.02 9.54 11.24
C SER A 58 11.90 9.82 12.25
N TRP A 59 11.18 8.79 12.72
CA TRP A 59 10.12 8.91 13.73
C TRP A 59 10.57 9.72 14.95
N ASP A 60 11.65 9.28 15.60
CA ASP A 60 12.22 9.90 16.80
C ASP A 60 12.58 11.37 16.57
N VAL A 61 13.04 11.72 15.35
CA VAL A 61 13.41 13.10 14.98
C VAL A 61 12.18 13.98 14.83
N PHE A 62 11.10 13.47 14.22
CA PHE A 62 9.84 14.19 14.11
C PHE A 62 9.19 14.39 15.49
N GLU A 63 9.17 13.39 16.38
CA GLU A 63 8.64 13.55 17.73
C GLU A 63 9.46 14.53 18.58
N GLN A 64 10.79 14.54 18.46
CA GLN A 64 11.68 15.50 19.15
C GLN A 64 11.42 16.96 18.73
N GLU A 65 11.09 17.20 17.46
CA GLU A 65 10.66 18.53 16.95
C GLU A 65 9.17 18.82 17.24
N GLY A 66 8.45 17.92 17.91
CA GLY A 66 7.06 18.09 18.34
C GLY A 66 5.98 17.68 17.32
N HIS A 67 6.33 16.86 16.33
CA HIS A 67 5.44 16.42 15.25
C HIS A 67 4.83 15.03 15.50
N TYR A 68 3.94 14.92 16.49
CA TYR A 68 3.24 13.68 16.90
C TYR A 68 2.19 13.13 15.91
N GLN A 69 2.32 13.41 14.61
CA GLN A 69 1.42 12.94 13.54
C GLN A 69 2.14 12.06 12.51
N CYS A 70 3.31 11.54 12.85
CA CYS A 70 4.06 10.56 12.08
C CYS A 70 3.28 9.26 11.79
N TYR A 71 2.27 8.92 12.61
CA TYR A 71 1.31 7.85 12.29
C TYR A 71 0.50 8.08 10.99
N LEU A 72 0.50 9.30 10.43
CA LEU A 72 -0.09 9.61 9.12
C LEU A 72 0.89 9.45 7.95
N PHE A 73 2.16 9.10 8.17
CA PHE A 73 3.15 8.87 7.11
C PHE A 73 2.71 7.88 6.01
N PRO A 74 2.01 6.76 6.31
CA PRO A 74 1.39 5.88 5.32
C PRO A 74 0.60 6.65 4.24
N THR A 75 -0.22 7.61 4.65
CA THR A 75 -1.05 8.42 3.75
C THR A 75 -0.28 9.46 2.92
N THR A 76 1.04 9.53 3.03
CA THR A 76 1.90 10.43 2.24
C THR A 76 2.69 9.72 1.15
N GLN A 77 2.67 8.38 1.10
CA GLN A 77 3.35 7.56 0.10
C GLN A 77 2.39 6.44 -0.37
N ALA A 78 1.76 6.51 -1.55
CA ALA A 78 0.69 5.54 -1.88
C ALA A 78 1.17 4.08 -2.02
N SER A 79 2.14 3.84 -2.92
CA SER A 79 2.74 2.52 -3.16
C SER A 79 4.22 2.67 -3.44
N LYS A 80 5.03 1.67 -3.05
CA LYS A 80 6.48 1.78 -3.04
C LYS A 80 7.16 0.46 -3.35
N ILE A 81 8.13 0.47 -4.25
CA ILE A 81 8.92 -0.69 -4.64
C ILE A 81 10.36 -0.42 -4.24
N GLY A 82 10.94 -1.26 -3.38
CA GLY A 82 12.27 -1.02 -2.79
C GLY A 82 12.54 -1.85 -1.55
N ARG A 83 13.79 -1.80 -1.07
CA ARG A 83 14.32 -2.64 0.02
C ARG A 83 14.23 -2.06 1.43
N GLU A 84 13.67 -0.87 1.57
CA GLU A 84 13.61 -0.15 2.85
C GLU A 84 12.38 0.73 2.98
N THR A 85 11.85 0.88 4.20
CA THR A 85 10.68 1.72 4.47
C THR A 85 10.60 2.19 5.92
N PHE A 86 9.76 3.19 6.21
CA PHE A 86 9.26 3.36 7.57
C PHE A 86 8.34 2.16 7.89
N PHE A 87 8.43 1.66 9.12
CA PHE A 87 7.57 0.61 9.65
C PHE A 87 6.60 1.21 10.68
N THR A 88 5.37 0.71 10.71
CA THR A 88 4.26 1.31 11.47
C THR A 88 4.41 1.08 12.97
N GLN A 89 4.53 -0.17 13.40
CA GLN A 89 4.94 -0.57 14.75
C GLN A 89 6.25 -1.37 14.73
N HIS A 90 6.40 -2.32 13.80
CA HIS A 90 7.47 -3.32 13.84
C HIS A 90 8.11 -3.56 12.47
N ASP A 91 9.43 -3.81 12.45
CA ASP A 91 10.12 -4.26 11.23
C ASP A 91 9.53 -5.61 10.79
N ALA A 92 9.01 -5.64 9.56
CA ALA A 92 8.35 -6.82 8.99
C ALA A 92 9.34 -7.91 8.52
N ARG A 93 10.65 -7.62 8.50
CA ARG A 93 11.68 -8.52 7.96
C ARG A 93 12.15 -9.53 9.01
N GLY A 94 12.03 -10.81 8.69
CA GLY A 94 12.74 -11.90 9.35
C GLY A 94 14.24 -11.92 9.04
N ALA A 95 14.97 -12.80 9.71
CA ALA A 95 16.40 -12.96 9.49
C ALA A 95 16.69 -13.62 8.12
N GLY A 96 17.26 -12.84 7.20
CA GLY A 96 17.52 -13.26 5.81
C GLY A 96 16.47 -12.78 4.81
N GLU A 97 15.40 -12.11 5.25
CA GLU A 97 14.38 -11.55 4.35
C GLU A 97 14.71 -10.11 3.91
N GLU A 98 14.47 -9.80 2.63
CA GLU A 98 14.54 -8.44 2.09
C GLU A 98 13.13 -7.90 1.82
N LEU A 99 12.87 -6.63 2.12
CA LEU A 99 11.67 -5.95 1.64
C LEU A 99 11.73 -5.83 0.10
N ILE A 100 10.59 -6.01 -0.56
CA ILE A 100 10.45 -5.80 -2.01
C ILE A 100 9.41 -4.72 -2.35
N CYS A 101 8.36 -4.59 -1.53
CA CYS A 101 7.26 -3.66 -1.76
C CYS A 101 6.62 -3.22 -0.44
N THR A 102 6.05 -2.02 -0.42
CA THR A 102 5.12 -1.56 0.61
C THR A 102 3.91 -0.93 -0.06
N LEU A 103 2.72 -1.35 0.38
CA LEU A 103 1.44 -0.79 -0.03
C LEU A 103 0.84 -0.09 1.19
N ASN A 104 0.80 1.24 1.18
CA ASN A 104 0.38 2.02 2.35
C ASN A 104 -1.09 2.45 2.24
N SER A 105 -1.70 2.78 3.38
CA SER A 105 -3.05 3.35 3.40
C SER A 105 -3.12 4.68 2.63
N VAL A 106 -3.99 4.78 1.62
CA VAL A 106 -4.19 5.99 0.83
C VAL A 106 -5.42 6.77 1.33
N HIS A 107 -5.18 8.00 1.79
CA HIS A 107 -6.21 8.94 2.22
C HIS A 107 -6.13 10.27 1.44
N PRO A 108 -7.10 10.55 0.56
CA PRO A 108 -7.23 11.84 -0.11
C PRO A 108 -7.18 13.04 0.83
N SER A 109 -6.49 14.11 0.44
CA SER A 109 -6.53 15.39 1.15
C SER A 109 -6.09 16.53 0.23
N LYS A 110 -6.72 17.71 0.35
CA LYS A 110 -6.29 18.94 -0.34
C LYS A 110 -4.86 19.40 0.01
N SER A 111 -4.26 18.83 1.05
CA SER A 111 -2.85 19.05 1.44
C SER A 111 -1.87 17.97 0.97
N LYS A 112 -2.33 16.91 0.31
CA LYS A 112 -1.52 15.76 -0.10
C LYS A 112 -1.64 15.58 -1.60
N TRP A 113 -0.48 15.64 -2.27
CA TRP A 113 -0.39 15.64 -3.72
C TRP A 113 0.88 14.90 -4.15
N PRO A 114 0.84 13.77 -4.90
CA PRO A 114 -0.32 13.04 -5.42
C PRO A 114 -0.36 11.57 -4.89
N PHE A 115 -0.95 10.59 -5.61
CA PHE A 115 -1.11 9.15 -5.30
C PHE A 115 -0.95 8.16 -6.54
N ILE A 116 -2.03 7.64 -7.21
CA ILE A 116 -2.08 6.77 -8.46
C ILE A 116 -3.32 7.03 -9.45
N ASP A 117 -3.15 7.66 -10.64
CA ASP A 117 -4.06 7.87 -11.83
C ASP A 117 -4.98 9.12 -12.15
N LEU A 118 -5.04 10.22 -11.38
CA LEU A 118 -5.89 11.43 -11.55
C LEU A 118 -5.12 12.74 -11.31
N GLU A 119 -5.13 13.73 -12.22
CA GLU A 119 -4.33 14.97 -12.06
C GLU A 119 -4.90 16.08 -11.15
N GLU A 120 -6.13 15.94 -10.63
CA GLU A 120 -6.67 16.78 -9.54
C GLU A 120 -7.59 15.92 -8.63
N LEU A 121 -7.88 16.36 -7.40
CA LEU A 121 -8.89 15.73 -6.55
C LEU A 121 -10.32 16.04 -7.07
N PRO A 122 -11.11 15.03 -7.50
CA PRO A 122 -12.43 15.29 -8.09
C PRO A 122 -13.44 15.79 -7.05
N ASP A 123 -14.49 16.51 -7.48
CA ASP A 123 -15.53 17.11 -6.61
C ASP A 123 -16.25 16.13 -5.66
N ASP A 124 -16.08 14.82 -5.83
CA ASP A 124 -16.63 13.78 -4.98
C ASP A 124 -15.62 13.03 -4.09
N TRP A 125 -14.39 13.54 -3.95
CA TRP A 125 -13.31 12.89 -3.19
C TRP A 125 -13.57 12.71 -1.69
N ASP A 126 -14.35 13.59 -1.06
CA ASP A 126 -14.58 13.63 0.39
C ASP A 126 -15.87 12.92 0.85
N LYS A 127 -16.61 12.32 -0.09
CA LYS A 127 -17.83 11.58 0.22
C LYS A 127 -17.51 10.29 1.00
N PRO A 128 -18.44 9.80 1.84
CA PRO A 128 -18.30 8.49 2.46
C PRO A 128 -18.20 7.40 1.38
N ASP A 129 -17.18 6.56 1.51
CA ASP A 129 -17.03 5.35 0.71
C ASP A 129 -18.02 4.25 1.17
N ASP A 130 -18.44 3.37 0.27
CA ASP A 130 -19.43 2.32 0.56
C ASP A 130 -18.91 1.22 1.51
N HIS A 131 -17.58 1.08 1.65
CA HIS A 131 -16.93 0.17 2.58
C HIS A 131 -16.03 0.94 3.56
N TYR A 132 -15.84 0.42 4.77
CA TYR A 132 -15.16 1.14 5.86
C TYR A 132 -13.66 1.34 5.57
N GLY A 133 -13.33 2.48 4.97
CA GLY A 133 -11.97 2.83 4.56
C GLY A 133 -11.62 2.50 3.09
N TRP A 134 -12.52 1.87 2.34
CA TRP A 134 -12.27 1.45 0.95
C TRP A 134 -13.37 1.93 0.00
N GLY A 135 -12.96 2.55 -1.10
CA GLY A 135 -13.88 2.97 -2.15
C GLY A 135 -13.17 3.73 -3.27
N LYS A 136 -13.89 4.65 -3.91
CA LYS A 136 -13.50 5.22 -5.21
C LYS A 136 -12.14 5.95 -5.15
N TYR A 137 -11.81 6.55 -4.00
CA TYR A 137 -10.59 7.35 -3.82
C TYR A 137 -9.75 6.93 -2.61
N ARG A 138 -10.13 5.87 -1.89
CA ARG A 138 -9.56 5.51 -0.59
C ARG A 138 -9.26 4.02 -0.51
N MET A 139 -8.15 3.70 0.14
CA MET A 139 -7.72 2.33 0.45
C MET A 139 -7.07 2.36 1.83
N MET A 140 -7.76 1.87 2.87
CA MET A 140 -7.31 1.98 4.25
C MET A 140 -7.11 0.60 4.87
N PHE A 141 -5.91 0.35 5.37
CA PHE A 141 -5.53 -0.89 6.05
C PHE A 141 -5.70 -0.67 7.57
N ALA A 142 -6.86 -1.03 8.12
CA ALA A 142 -7.22 -0.73 9.51
C ALA A 142 -7.03 0.76 9.87
N ASP A 143 -6.44 1.11 11.03
CA ASP A 143 -6.14 2.51 11.38
C ASP A 143 -4.82 2.97 10.75
N VAL A 144 -4.94 3.43 9.50
CA VAL A 144 -3.85 4.04 8.71
C VAL A 144 -2.64 3.12 8.49
N GLY A 145 -2.83 1.80 8.46
CA GLY A 145 -1.76 0.82 8.33
C GLY A 145 -1.13 0.66 6.94
N CYS A 146 -0.29 -0.36 6.83
CA CYS A 146 0.47 -0.74 5.64
C CYS A 146 0.48 -2.27 5.44
N LEU A 147 0.65 -2.71 4.20
CA LEU A 147 1.08 -4.07 3.88
C LEU A 147 2.55 -4.05 3.44
N TYR A 148 3.37 -4.87 4.10
CA TYR A 148 4.76 -5.10 3.74
C TYR A 148 4.87 -6.42 3.00
N PHE A 149 5.61 -6.45 1.89
CA PHE A 149 5.93 -7.66 1.14
C PHE A 149 7.44 -7.87 1.21
N VAL A 150 7.85 -9.03 1.70
CA VAL A 150 9.25 -9.43 1.86
C VAL A 150 9.53 -10.71 1.08
N ILE A 151 10.80 -10.96 0.76
CA ILE A 151 11.27 -12.15 0.05
C ILE A 151 12.41 -12.81 0.82
N ASP A 152 12.41 -14.13 0.94
CA ASP A 152 13.47 -14.91 1.60
C ASP A 152 14.62 -15.29 0.64
N GLU A 153 15.66 -15.94 1.18
CA GLU A 153 16.83 -16.39 0.40
C GLU A 153 16.50 -17.48 -0.66
N ASP A 154 15.40 -18.21 -0.49
CA ASP A 154 14.90 -19.23 -1.43
C ASP A 154 13.98 -18.62 -2.52
N GLY A 155 13.59 -17.35 -2.38
CA GLY A 155 12.75 -16.60 -3.32
C GLY A 155 11.24 -16.67 -3.04
N ASN A 156 10.82 -17.17 -1.88
CA ASN A 156 9.42 -17.16 -1.46
C ASN A 156 9.02 -15.75 -1.02
N VAL A 157 7.86 -15.27 -1.48
CA VAL A 157 7.31 -13.98 -1.06
C VAL A 157 6.30 -14.19 0.07
N SER A 158 6.53 -13.53 1.20
CA SER A 158 5.59 -13.45 2.32
C SER A 158 5.10 -12.00 2.50
N TRP A 159 4.04 -11.81 3.29
CA TRP A 159 3.51 -10.48 3.58
C TRP A 159 2.97 -10.37 5.01
N SER A 160 2.93 -9.14 5.53
CA SER A 160 2.31 -8.79 6.80
C SER A 160 1.53 -7.48 6.68
N MET A 161 0.56 -7.27 7.58
CA MET A 161 -0.19 -6.03 7.72
C MET A 161 0.02 -5.48 9.14
N ASP A 162 0.24 -4.17 9.24
CA ASP A 162 0.50 -3.46 10.50
C ASP A 162 -0.23 -2.10 10.48
N SER A 163 -0.84 -1.70 11.59
CA SER A 163 -1.59 -0.44 11.75
C SER A 163 -1.29 0.21 13.10
N TYR A 164 -1.77 1.42 13.33
CA TYR A 164 -1.83 1.97 14.69
C TYR A 164 -3.04 1.42 15.47
#